data_AF-A0AB35MHX2-F1
#
_entry.id   AF-A0AB35MHX2-F1
#
_cell.length_a   1.000
_cell.length_b   1.000
_cell.length_c   1.000
_cell.angle_alpha   90.00
_cell.angle_beta   90.00
_cell.angle_gamma   90.00
#
_symmetry.space_group_name_H-M   'P 1'
#
loop_
_entity.id
_entity.type
_entity.pdbx_description
1 polymer ?
#
loop_
_entity_poly.entity_id
_entity_poly.type
_entity_poly.pdbx_seq_one_letter_code
_entity_poly.pdbx_strand_id
1 'polypeptide(L)'
;MATKQVAAVVAVIAALVLGTLLTACASPETGGGVEYDETLDLGVPGDALQLETGVLYYPACGNEVLTWDGAPWYPYRPANVDELPADPIGAFHAAAMAEPVTFVPAVVAPGPGDDRGTLVIFEGALAYWESDSGDLSTWLTRTELEYWWAC
;
A
#
# COMPACT_ATOMS: atom_id res chain seq x y z
N MET A 1 64.10 47.34 16.59
CA MET A 1 62.67 47.47 16.96
C MET A 1 62.04 46.09 16.79
N ALA A 2 61.94 45.29 17.85
CA ALA A 2 60.89 45.33 18.89
C ALA A 2 59.55 44.74 18.40
N THR A 3 59.38 43.45 18.71
CA THR A 3 58.20 42.83 19.37
C THR A 3 56.80 43.15 18.84
N LYS A 4 56.03 42.10 18.50
CA LYS A 4 54.80 41.74 19.22
C LYS A 4 54.20 40.41 18.74
N GLN A 5 54.26 39.44 19.66
CA GLN A 5 53.34 38.30 19.74
C GLN A 5 51.94 38.79 20.13
N VAL A 6 50.91 38.24 19.48
CA VAL A 6 49.53 38.06 19.97
C VAL A 6 49.06 36.78 19.26
N ALA A 7 49.23 35.55 19.77
CA ALA A 7 48.40 34.86 20.78
C ALA A 7 46.91 35.21 20.63
N ALA A 8 45.92 34.33 20.53
CA ALA A 8 45.77 32.89 20.65
C ALA A 8 44.29 32.59 20.28
N VAL A 9 43.94 31.31 20.20
CA VAL A 9 42.56 30.78 20.33
C VAL A 9 41.61 30.99 19.14
N VAL A 10 41.67 30.07 18.16
CA VAL A 10 40.44 29.54 17.55
C VAL A 10 40.61 28.02 17.45
N ALA A 11 40.59 27.39 18.62
CA ALA A 11 40.31 25.97 18.74
C ALA A 11 38.81 25.81 19.04
N VAL A 12 38.20 24.80 18.44
CA VAL A 12 36.91 24.19 18.84
C VAL A 12 35.63 24.90 18.38
N ILE A 13 35.38 24.96 17.06
CA ILE A 13 33.99 24.96 16.52
C ILE A 13 33.96 24.19 15.19
N ALA A 14 34.34 22.91 15.19
CA ALA A 14 34.28 22.07 13.98
C ALA A 14 33.84 20.61 14.28
N ALA A 15 33.13 20.38 15.39
CA ALA A 15 32.77 19.03 15.83
C ALA A 15 31.35 18.93 16.43
N LEU A 16 30.38 19.73 15.95
CA LEU A 16 29.03 19.76 16.55
C LEU A 16 27.89 19.92 15.54
N VAL A 17 28.03 19.33 14.33
CA VAL A 17 26.92 19.21 13.36
C VAL A 17 26.85 17.79 12.76
N LEU A 18 27.36 16.78 13.46
CA LEU A 18 27.46 15.41 12.93
C LEU A 18 26.79 14.33 13.78
N GLY A 19 25.72 14.66 14.51
CA GLY A 19 25.06 13.62 15.29
C GLY A 19 23.75 14.06 15.92
N THR A 20 22.67 14.05 15.14
CA THR A 20 21.28 13.90 15.64
C THR A 20 20.30 13.89 14.46
N LEU A 21 20.26 12.87 13.59
CA LEU A 21 19.10 12.58 12.71
C LEU A 21 19.09 11.11 12.25
N LEU A 22 19.44 10.17 13.13
CA LEU A 22 19.00 8.78 12.96
C LEU A 22 18.02 8.50 14.08
N THR A 23 16.89 9.22 14.07
CA THR A 23 15.65 8.69 14.63
C THR A 23 15.29 7.52 13.73
N ALA A 24 15.90 6.37 13.99
CA ALA A 24 15.32 5.11 13.61
C ALA A 24 13.96 5.11 14.31
N CYS A 25 12.92 5.50 13.59
CA CYS A 25 11.61 4.95 13.85
C CYS A 25 11.84 3.45 13.85
N ALA A 26 11.88 2.87 15.04
CA ALA A 26 11.75 1.44 15.21
C ALA A 26 10.46 1.10 14.47
N SER A 27 10.60 0.61 13.24
CA SER A 27 9.49 0.00 12.55
C SER A 27 9.15 -1.19 13.44
N PRO A 28 7.94 -1.27 14.01
CA PRO A 28 7.55 -2.44 14.76
C PRO A 28 7.85 -3.65 13.88
N GLU A 29 8.52 -4.64 14.47
CA GLU A 29 8.97 -5.82 13.76
C GLU A 29 7.74 -6.50 13.12
N THR A 30 7.59 -6.35 11.81
CA THR A 30 6.63 -7.11 11.00
C THR A 30 7.18 -8.53 10.86
N GLY A 31 7.27 -9.24 11.99
CA GLY A 31 7.62 -10.66 12.05
C GLY A 31 6.39 -11.57 12.04
N GLY A 32 5.18 -11.01 11.91
CA GLY A 32 3.96 -11.76 11.69
C GLY A 32 3.57 -11.63 10.22
N GLY A 33 3.57 -12.74 9.50
CA GLY A 33 2.92 -12.79 8.20
C GLY A 33 1.41 -12.59 8.37
N VAL A 34 0.76 -12.15 7.30
CA VAL A 34 -0.68 -12.00 7.21
C VAL A 34 -1.32 -13.38 7.19
N GLU A 35 -2.15 -13.66 8.19
CA GLU A 35 -2.92 -14.88 8.28
C GLU A 35 -4.10 -14.87 7.29
N TYR A 36 -4.63 -16.06 7.00
CA TYR A 36 -5.85 -16.15 6.20
C TYR A 36 -7.01 -15.45 6.93
N ASP A 37 -7.76 -14.62 6.20
CA ASP A 37 -8.86 -13.77 6.69
C ASP A 37 -8.48 -12.58 7.59
N GLU A 38 -7.19 -12.37 7.86
CA GLU A 38 -6.75 -11.26 8.71
C GLU A 38 -7.16 -9.90 8.12
N THR A 39 -7.73 -9.05 8.98
CA THR A 39 -8.08 -7.67 8.64
C THR A 39 -7.01 -6.72 9.14
N LEU A 40 -6.55 -5.80 8.30
CA LEU A 40 -5.52 -4.82 8.62
C LEU A 40 -6.11 -3.40 8.54
N ASP A 41 -5.80 -2.57 9.54
CA ASP A 41 -6.00 -1.12 9.46
C ASP A 41 -4.72 -0.49 8.93
N LEU A 42 -4.73 -0.12 7.64
CA LEU A 42 -3.63 0.57 6.97
C LEU A 42 -3.96 2.06 6.73
N GLY A 43 -4.97 2.59 7.43
CA GLY A 43 -5.47 3.94 7.27
C GLY A 43 -6.60 4.07 6.25
N VAL A 44 -6.90 5.32 5.92
CA VAL A 44 -7.97 5.71 4.97
C VAL A 44 -7.30 6.27 3.71
N PRO A 45 -7.72 5.86 2.50
CA PRO A 45 -7.19 6.43 1.26
C PRO A 45 -7.53 7.93 1.19
N GLY A 46 -6.57 8.73 0.71
CA GLY A 46 -6.82 10.12 0.37
C GLY A 46 -7.46 10.25 -1.02
N ASP A 47 -7.12 11.31 -1.76
CA ASP A 47 -7.71 11.54 -3.08
C ASP A 47 -7.34 10.42 -4.07
N ALA A 48 -8.26 10.13 -5.00
CA ALA A 48 -7.97 9.21 -6.10
C ALA A 48 -7.02 9.88 -7.10
N LEU A 49 -5.87 9.26 -7.33
CA LEU A 49 -4.78 9.79 -8.13
C LEU A 49 -4.82 9.29 -9.57
N GLN A 50 -5.26 8.05 -9.77
CA GLN A 50 -5.19 7.36 -11.06
C GLN A 50 -6.29 6.32 -11.18
N LEU A 51 -6.84 6.17 -12.38
CA LEU A 51 -7.76 5.10 -12.75
C LEU A 51 -7.27 4.45 -14.04
N GLU A 52 -7.14 3.13 -14.02
CA GLU A 52 -6.60 2.34 -15.12
C GLU A 52 -7.54 1.19 -15.42
N THR A 53 -7.91 1.05 -16.69
CA THR A 53 -8.82 0.00 -17.15
C THR A 53 -8.07 -1.11 -17.86
N GLY A 54 -8.63 -2.30 -17.87
CA GLY A 54 -8.02 -3.44 -18.54
C GLY A 54 -6.75 -3.96 -17.84
N VAL A 55 -6.62 -3.72 -16.54
CA VAL A 55 -5.50 -4.21 -15.72
C VAL A 55 -5.66 -5.71 -15.52
N LEU A 56 -4.65 -6.48 -15.94
CA LEU A 56 -4.63 -7.94 -15.78
C LEU A 56 -4.29 -8.31 -14.34
N TYR A 57 -5.21 -8.98 -13.67
CA TYR A 57 -5.03 -9.44 -12.29
C TYR A 57 -6.11 -10.47 -11.97
N TYR A 58 -5.77 -11.46 -11.14
CA TYR A 58 -6.71 -12.50 -10.71
C TYR A 58 -6.39 -12.87 -9.25
N PRO A 59 -7.12 -12.31 -8.26
CA PRO A 59 -6.90 -12.58 -6.84
C PRO A 59 -7.59 -13.89 -6.44
N ALA A 60 -7.14 -15.01 -7.01
CA ALA A 60 -7.78 -16.32 -6.83
C ALA A 60 -7.83 -16.76 -5.36
N CYS A 61 -6.80 -16.39 -4.62
CA CYS A 61 -6.57 -16.84 -3.27
C CYS A 61 -6.55 -15.68 -2.29
N GLY A 62 -6.26 -14.46 -2.76
CA GLY A 62 -6.18 -13.24 -1.95
C GLY A 62 -4.78 -12.94 -1.44
N ASN A 63 -3.75 -13.62 -1.97
CA ASN A 63 -2.33 -13.39 -1.69
C ASN A 63 -1.52 -13.11 -2.97
N GLU A 64 -2.17 -13.05 -4.13
CA GLU A 64 -1.52 -12.76 -5.41
C GLU A 64 -1.07 -11.31 -5.47
N VAL A 65 0.23 -11.07 -5.68
CA VAL A 65 0.74 -9.69 -5.77
C VAL A 65 0.50 -9.15 -7.17
N LEU A 66 -0.25 -8.05 -7.27
CA LEU A 66 -0.39 -7.29 -8.51
C LEU A 66 0.90 -6.52 -8.79
N THR A 67 1.46 -6.64 -9.99
CA THR A 67 2.54 -5.74 -10.45
C THR A 67 1.96 -4.71 -11.42
N TRP A 68 1.99 -3.44 -11.03
CA TRP A 68 1.54 -2.31 -11.86
C TRP A 68 2.63 -1.23 -11.92
N ASP A 69 2.97 -0.77 -13.12
CA ASP A 69 4.06 0.18 -13.38
C ASP A 69 5.41 -0.21 -12.71
N GLY A 70 5.71 -1.52 -12.72
CA GLY A 70 6.92 -2.08 -12.09
C GLY A 70 6.89 -2.11 -10.55
N ALA A 71 5.77 -1.75 -9.93
CA ALA A 71 5.58 -1.69 -8.49
C ALA A 71 4.68 -2.84 -8.00
N PRO A 72 5.07 -3.60 -6.95
CA PRO A 72 4.19 -4.58 -6.32
C PRO A 72 3.06 -3.93 -5.50
N TRP A 73 1.88 -4.52 -5.56
CA TRP A 73 0.68 -4.15 -4.83
C TRP A 73 0.15 -5.40 -4.14
N TYR A 74 0.10 -5.35 -2.82
CA TYR A 74 -0.19 -6.49 -1.96
C TYR A 74 -1.67 -6.48 -1.57
N PRO A 75 -2.45 -7.55 -1.87
CA PRO A 75 -3.83 -7.64 -1.43
C PRO A 75 -3.97 -7.67 0.08
N TYR A 76 -4.96 -6.97 0.61
CA TYR A 76 -5.29 -7.02 2.03
C TYR A 76 -6.78 -6.82 2.25
N ARG A 77 -7.25 -7.23 3.42
CA ARG A 77 -8.62 -6.99 3.86
C ARG A 77 -8.63 -5.82 4.84
N PRO A 78 -9.32 -4.70 4.55
CA PRO A 78 -9.35 -3.59 5.49
C PRO A 78 -10.12 -3.90 6.77
N ALA A 79 -9.65 -3.42 7.91
CA ALA A 79 -10.36 -3.49 9.18
C ALA A 79 -11.40 -2.35 9.36
N ASN A 80 -11.22 -1.25 8.63
CA ASN A 80 -11.96 0.00 8.73
C ASN A 80 -12.86 0.25 7.50
N VAL A 81 -13.61 -0.78 7.08
CA VAL A 81 -14.41 -0.74 5.83
C VAL A 81 -15.40 0.43 5.75
N ASP A 82 -15.96 0.86 6.88
CA ASP A 82 -16.93 1.98 6.93
C ASP A 82 -16.29 3.35 6.66
N GLU A 83 -14.95 3.44 6.73
CA GLU A 83 -14.19 4.67 6.46
C GLU A 83 -13.67 4.73 5.02
N LEU A 84 -13.78 3.63 4.26
CA LEU A 84 -13.34 3.55 2.88
C LEU A 84 -14.43 4.06 1.91
N PRO A 85 -14.05 4.51 0.70
CA PRO A 85 -15.03 4.81 -0.34
C PRO A 85 -15.94 3.62 -0.59
N ALA A 86 -17.26 3.82 -0.43
CA ALA A 86 -18.26 2.77 -0.67
C ALA A 86 -18.36 2.33 -2.15
N ASP A 87 -17.82 3.16 -3.05
CA ASP A 87 -17.75 2.91 -4.48
C ASP A 87 -16.38 3.46 -4.94
N PRO A 88 -15.28 2.69 -4.84
CA PRO A 88 -13.95 3.22 -5.14
C PRO A 88 -13.76 3.65 -6.60
N ILE A 89 -14.40 2.95 -7.54
CA ILE A 89 -14.33 3.26 -8.98
C ILE A 89 -15.21 4.46 -9.32
N GLY A 90 -16.44 4.48 -8.82
CA GLY A 90 -17.31 5.63 -8.99
C GLY A 90 -16.99 6.77 -8.04
N ALA A 91 -16.10 6.65 -7.04
CA ALA A 91 -15.51 7.81 -6.36
C ALA A 91 -14.64 8.63 -7.33
N PHE A 92 -14.05 7.99 -8.35
CA PHE A 92 -13.38 8.68 -9.45
C PHE A 92 -14.35 9.37 -10.42
N HIS A 93 -15.61 8.91 -10.53
CA HIS A 93 -16.59 9.37 -11.54
C HIS A 93 -17.89 9.98 -10.97
N ALA A 94 -18.06 9.99 -9.65
CA ALA A 94 -19.25 10.22 -8.84
C ALA A 94 -20.50 9.33 -9.12
N ALA A 95 -20.70 8.36 -8.22
CA ALA A 95 -21.94 7.72 -7.74
C ALA A 95 -22.52 6.46 -8.45
N ALA A 96 -22.31 5.26 -7.88
CA ALA A 96 -23.35 4.25 -7.60
C ALA A 96 -22.84 3.11 -6.68
N MET A 97 -23.74 2.55 -5.85
CA MET A 97 -23.41 1.64 -4.74
C MET A 97 -22.98 0.24 -5.21
N ALA A 98 -21.99 -0.39 -4.54
CA ALA A 98 -21.66 -1.82 -4.69
C ALA A 98 -21.55 -2.52 -3.33
N GLU A 99 -22.08 -3.75 -3.27
CA GLU A 99 -22.08 -4.61 -2.08
C GLU A 99 -20.81 -5.47 -2.02
N PRO A 100 -20.32 -5.86 -0.83
CA PRO A 100 -19.13 -6.71 -0.73
C PRO A 100 -19.43 -8.16 -1.16
N VAL A 101 -18.59 -8.75 -2.02
CA VAL A 101 -18.64 -10.18 -2.38
C VAL A 101 -17.52 -10.96 -1.67
N THR A 102 -17.81 -12.23 -1.41
CA THR A 102 -17.25 -13.12 -0.38
C THR A 102 -16.36 -14.22 -0.98
N PHE A 103 -15.28 -14.53 -0.27
CA PHE A 103 -14.43 -15.75 -0.19
C PHE A 103 -14.57 -16.93 -1.17
N VAL A 104 -13.44 -17.30 -1.78
CA VAL A 104 -13.05 -18.68 -2.17
C VAL A 104 -11.52 -18.82 -1.99
N PRO A 105 -11.00 -19.96 -1.47
CA PRO A 105 -10.34 -20.90 -2.38
C PRO A 105 -10.86 -22.34 -2.13
N ALA A 106 -11.17 -23.15 -3.15
CA ALA A 106 -10.25 -23.68 -4.16
C ALA A 106 -9.88 -22.79 -5.36
N VAL A 107 -8.70 -23.06 -5.94
CA VAL A 107 -8.21 -22.48 -7.20
C VAL A 107 -9.11 -22.90 -8.36
N VAL A 108 -10.09 -22.08 -8.68
CA VAL A 108 -10.91 -22.20 -9.90
C VAL A 108 -10.21 -21.40 -11.00
N ALA A 109 -10.33 -21.81 -12.26
CA ALA A 109 -9.87 -20.99 -13.37
C ALA A 109 -10.72 -19.70 -13.43
N PRO A 110 -10.17 -18.54 -13.83
CA PRO A 110 -10.95 -17.33 -13.98
C PRO A 110 -12.12 -17.56 -14.93
N GLY A 111 -13.31 -17.12 -14.52
CA GLY A 111 -14.45 -16.96 -15.40
C GLY A 111 -14.20 -15.85 -16.43
N PRO A 112 -15.08 -15.72 -17.44
CA PRO A 112 -14.97 -14.63 -18.41
C PRO A 112 -15.00 -13.25 -17.74
N GLY A 113 -13.90 -12.51 -17.81
CA GLY A 113 -13.79 -11.15 -17.23
C GLY A 113 -13.23 -11.12 -15.81
N ASP A 114 -12.90 -12.26 -15.21
CA ASP A 114 -12.34 -12.32 -13.85
C ASP A 114 -10.84 -11.97 -13.79
N ASP A 115 -10.13 -12.06 -14.91
CA ASP A 115 -8.67 -11.87 -15.01
C ASP A 115 -8.25 -10.48 -15.50
N ARG A 116 -9.23 -9.60 -15.70
CA ARG A 116 -9.06 -8.24 -16.18
C ARG A 116 -9.99 -7.34 -15.39
N GLY A 117 -9.56 -6.12 -15.08
CA GLY A 117 -10.36 -5.21 -14.29
C GLY A 117 -9.95 -3.75 -14.36
N THR A 118 -10.53 -2.96 -13.47
CA THR A 118 -10.20 -1.55 -13.25
C THR A 118 -9.42 -1.40 -11.95
N LEU A 119 -8.28 -0.72 -12.00
CA LEU A 119 -7.45 -0.36 -10.85
C LEU A 119 -7.62 1.14 -10.55
N VAL A 120 -7.92 1.48 -9.31
CA VAL A 120 -7.92 2.85 -8.80
C VAL A 120 -6.81 2.99 -7.77
N ILE A 121 -5.93 3.97 -7.95
CA ILE A 121 -4.83 4.26 -7.03
C ILE A 121 -5.15 5.54 -6.27
N PHE A 122 -5.02 5.49 -4.95
CA PHE A 122 -5.30 6.59 -4.05
C PHE A 122 -4.01 7.14 -3.42
N GLU A 123 -4.09 8.36 -2.89
CA GLU A 123 -3.12 8.86 -1.92
C GLU A 123 -3.04 7.92 -0.70
N GLY A 124 -1.87 7.87 -0.06
CA GLY A 124 -1.60 6.93 1.04
C GLY A 124 -1.11 5.56 0.58
N ALA A 125 -0.82 5.39 -0.71
CA ALA A 125 -0.28 4.16 -1.28
C ALA A 125 -1.23 2.95 -1.12
N LEU A 126 -2.52 3.24 -1.24
CA LEU A 126 -3.63 2.29 -1.26
C LEU A 126 -4.24 2.26 -2.66
N ALA A 127 -4.77 1.11 -3.05
CA ALA A 127 -5.46 0.95 -4.32
C ALA A 127 -6.65 -0.01 -4.17
N TYR A 128 -7.57 0.06 -5.11
CA TYR A 128 -8.69 -0.86 -5.24
C TYR A 128 -8.70 -1.42 -6.65
N TRP A 129 -8.88 -2.73 -6.77
CA TRP A 129 -9.08 -3.39 -8.05
C TRP A 129 -10.42 -4.12 -8.07
N GLU A 130 -11.13 -4.02 -9.18
CA GLU A 130 -12.37 -4.75 -9.46
C GLU A 130 -12.30 -5.37 -10.85
N SER A 131 -12.64 -6.65 -10.95
CA SER A 131 -12.76 -7.38 -12.22
C SER A 131 -13.82 -6.78 -13.15
N ASP A 132 -13.67 -7.00 -14.45
CA ASP A 132 -14.63 -6.60 -15.48
C ASP A 132 -15.94 -7.41 -15.36
N SER A 133 -15.92 -8.58 -14.69
CA SER A 133 -17.13 -9.34 -14.34
C SER A 133 -17.91 -8.72 -13.17
N GLY A 134 -17.24 -7.92 -12.32
CA GLY A 134 -17.80 -7.36 -11.08
C GLY A 134 -17.89 -8.35 -9.92
N ASP A 135 -17.50 -9.62 -10.14
CA ASP A 135 -17.61 -10.68 -9.13
C ASP A 135 -16.40 -10.72 -8.19
N LEU A 136 -15.26 -10.17 -8.62
CA LEU A 136 -14.03 -10.11 -7.84
C LEU A 136 -13.60 -8.66 -7.62
N SER A 137 -13.28 -8.34 -6.37
CA SER A 137 -12.61 -7.10 -6.02
C SER A 137 -11.69 -7.27 -4.82
N THR A 138 -10.69 -6.40 -4.69
CA THR A 138 -9.78 -6.42 -3.55
C THR A 138 -9.12 -5.07 -3.31
N TRP A 139 -8.81 -4.80 -2.04
CA TRP A 139 -7.97 -3.68 -1.64
C TRP A 139 -6.50 -4.08 -1.69
N LEU A 140 -5.66 -3.13 -2.10
CA LEU A 140 -4.25 -3.31 -2.36
C LEU A 140 -3.45 -2.24 -1.62
N THR A 141 -2.25 -2.59 -1.16
CA THR A 141 -1.31 -1.66 -0.52
C THR A 141 0.09 -1.77 -1.11
N ARG A 142 0.86 -0.69 -1.00
CA ARG A 142 2.32 -0.70 -1.27
C ARG A 142 3.15 -1.11 -0.07
N THR A 143 2.54 -1.18 1.13
CA THR A 143 3.17 -1.79 2.29
C THR A 143 3.43 -3.25 1.99
N GLU A 144 4.67 -3.69 2.14
CA GLU A 144 5.03 -5.10 1.90
C GLU A 144 4.32 -5.99 2.93
N LEU A 145 3.62 -7.01 2.41
CA LEU A 145 2.93 -8.03 3.20
C LEU A 145 3.52 -9.40 2.85
N GLU A 146 3.83 -10.18 3.89
CA GLU A 146 4.21 -11.58 3.75
C GLU A 146 3.01 -12.45 4.09
N TYR A 147 2.65 -13.42 3.24
CA TYR A 147 1.50 -14.31 3.48
C TYR A 147 2.00 -15.70 3.89
N TRP A 148 1.49 -16.25 4.98
CA TRP A 148 1.91 -17.58 5.49
C TRP A 148 1.02 -18.73 5.04
N TRP A 149 0.14 -18.44 4.10
CA TRP A 149 -0.84 -19.38 3.58
C TRP A 149 -0.79 -19.40 2.05
N ALA A 150 -1.19 -20.55 1.52
CA ALA A 150 -1.40 -20.78 0.12
C ALA A 150 -2.72 -21.55 -0.05
N CYS A 151 -3.41 -21.22 -1.12
CA CYS A 151 -4.34 -22.11 -1.79
C CYS A 151 -3.57 -23.14 -2.66
#